data_AF-A0A3M0Y2W0-F1
#
_entry.id   AF-A0A3M0Y2W0-F1
#
_cell.length_a   1.000
_cell.length_b   1.000
_cell.length_c   1.000
_cell.angle_alpha   90.00
_cell.angle_beta   90.00
_cell.angle_gamma   90.00
#
_symmetry.space_group_name_H-M   'P 1'
#
loop_
_entity.id
_entity.type
_entity.pdbx_description
1 polymer ?
#
loop_
_entity_poly.entity_id
_entity_poly.type
_entity_poly.pdbx_seq_one_letter_code
_entity_poly.pdbx_strand_id
1 'polypeptide(L)'
;MPRAGKVQIIKYAPPPPELPIYGKVDPAEVSFIGRTNYVAALEEKKFIFGIKRGDRRRHLYIIGKSGVGKSKLLELLIRQDVAYGYGLCLLDPHGDVIQEILDFVPKERIDDVVLIDPTDVEHPVSFNPLKNV
;
A
#
# COMPACT_ATOMS: atom_id res chain seq x y z
N MET A 1 -12.13 24.07 -16.94
CA MET A 1 -11.99 23.14 -18.08
C MET A 1 -10.54 22.65 -18.14
N PRO A 2 -10.27 21.34 -18.01
CA PRO A 2 -8.90 20.80 -18.06
C PRO A 2 -8.33 20.94 -19.48
N ARG A 3 -7.08 21.37 -19.63
CA ARG A 3 -6.41 21.44 -20.93
C ARG A 3 -6.20 20.01 -21.45
N ALA A 4 -6.81 19.70 -22.58
CA ALA A 4 -6.63 18.44 -23.29
C ALA A 4 -5.15 18.23 -23.68
N GLY A 5 -4.58 17.12 -23.22
CA GLY A 5 -3.76 16.27 -24.08
C GLY A 5 -2.30 16.64 -24.32
N LYS A 6 -1.51 16.92 -23.28
CA LYS A 6 -0.10 16.52 -23.31
C LYS A 6 0.15 15.50 -22.21
N VAL A 7 -0.09 14.23 -22.52
CA VAL A 7 0.60 13.14 -21.81
C VAL A 7 2.07 13.35 -22.09
N GLN A 8 2.78 13.93 -21.13
CA GLN A 8 4.21 14.11 -21.23
C GLN A 8 4.81 12.70 -21.11
N ILE A 9 5.12 12.08 -22.26
CA ILE A 9 5.81 10.79 -22.30
C ILE A 9 7.25 11.07 -21.86
N ILE A 10 7.47 11.08 -20.56
CA ILE A 10 8.81 11.17 -20.00
C ILE A 10 9.46 9.81 -20.30
N LYS A 11 10.48 9.83 -21.18
CA LYS A 11 11.29 8.64 -21.48
C LYS A 11 12.13 8.32 -20.24
N TYR A 12 11.58 7.49 -19.36
CA TYR A 12 12.28 7.04 -18.16
C TYR A 12 13.29 5.95 -18.49
N ALA A 13 14.38 5.92 -17.71
CA ALA A 13 15.33 4.82 -17.67
C ALA A 13 14.61 3.48 -17.40
N PRO A 14 15.19 2.33 -17.83
CA PRO A 14 14.65 1.03 -17.49
C PRO A 14 14.51 0.90 -15.96
N PRO A 15 13.50 0.16 -15.46
CA PRO A 15 13.41 -0.12 -14.03
C PRO A 15 14.71 -0.78 -13.55
N PRO A 16 15.14 -0.54 -12.30
CA PRO A 16 16.28 -1.23 -11.72
C PRO A 16 16.21 -2.74 -12.00
N PRO A 17 17.30 -3.36 -12.50
CA PRO A 17 17.27 -4.73 -13.01
C PRO A 17 16.90 -5.77 -11.95
N GLU A 18 17.10 -5.45 -10.67
CA GLU A 18 16.87 -6.35 -9.54
C GLU A 18 15.49 -6.19 -8.89
N LEU A 19 14.60 -5.39 -9.47
CA LEU A 19 13.24 -5.25 -8.94
C LEU A 19 12.47 -6.58 -9.03
N PRO A 20 11.75 -6.98 -7.96
CA PRO A 20 10.80 -8.08 -8.04
C PRO A 20 9.68 -7.76 -9.04
N ILE A 21 9.59 -8.54 -10.10
CA ILE A 21 8.61 -8.36 -11.18
C ILE A 21 7.58 -9.49 -11.11
N TYR A 22 6.30 -9.13 -11.23
CA TYR A 22 5.20 -10.10 -11.25
C TYR A 22 5.40 -11.15 -12.36
N GLY A 23 5.15 -12.43 -12.03
CA GLY A 23 5.36 -13.56 -12.93
C GLY A 23 6.81 -14.09 -12.98
N LYS A 24 7.77 -13.43 -12.33
CA LYS A 24 9.17 -13.90 -12.19
C LYS A 24 9.57 -14.29 -10.78
N VAL A 25 8.71 -14.05 -9.81
CA VAL A 25 8.91 -14.27 -8.38
C VAL A 25 7.65 -14.88 -7.79
N ASP A 26 7.78 -15.58 -6.67
CA ASP A 26 6.61 -16.03 -5.90
C ASP A 26 5.81 -14.80 -5.43
N PRO A 27 4.53 -14.64 -5.84
CA PRO A 27 3.71 -13.53 -5.41
C PRO A 27 3.50 -13.46 -3.90
N ALA A 28 3.56 -14.58 -3.18
CA ALA A 28 3.42 -14.61 -1.73
C ALA A 28 4.56 -13.88 -1.01
N GLU A 29 5.75 -13.82 -1.61
CA GLU A 29 6.97 -13.24 -1.04
C GLU A 29 7.15 -11.75 -1.34
N VAL A 30 6.25 -11.13 -2.12
CA VAL A 30 6.40 -9.77 -2.63
C VAL A 30 5.11 -8.97 -2.44
N SER A 31 5.25 -7.72 -2.02
CA SER A 31 4.15 -6.74 -2.02
C SER A 31 4.25 -5.91 -3.29
N PHE A 32 3.36 -6.16 -4.26
CA PHE A 32 3.32 -5.40 -5.51
C PHE A 32 2.62 -4.05 -5.29
N ILE A 33 3.32 -2.96 -5.61
CA ILE A 33 2.92 -1.59 -5.25
C ILE A 33 2.85 -0.64 -6.44
N GLY A 34 3.17 -1.10 -7.64
CA GLY A 34 3.23 -0.20 -8.78
C GLY A 34 3.35 -0.89 -10.11
N ARG A 35 3.11 -0.09 -11.15
CA ARG A 35 3.31 -0.47 -12.54
C ARG A 35 4.23 0.55 -13.19
N THR A 36 5.26 0.09 -13.90
CA THR A 36 6.11 0.99 -14.68
C THR A 36 5.36 1.53 -15.90
N ASN A 37 5.69 2.75 -16.30
CA ASN A 37 5.24 3.39 -17.53
C ASN A 37 6.36 3.43 -18.59
N TYR A 38 7.26 2.44 -18.56
CA TYR A 38 8.40 2.38 -19.46
C TYR A 38 7.97 2.08 -20.91
N VAL A 39 8.46 2.88 -21.85
CA VAL A 39 8.21 2.74 -23.29
C VAL A 39 9.56 2.55 -23.98
N ALA A 40 9.81 1.35 -24.52
CA ALA A 40 10.98 1.10 -25.38
C ALA A 40 10.63 1.45 -26.83
N ALA A 41 11.67 1.74 -27.64
CA ALA A 41 11.53 2.33 -28.99
C ALA A 41 10.59 1.56 -29.96
N LEU A 42 10.33 0.27 -29.71
CA LEU A 42 9.51 -0.58 -30.57
C LEU A 42 8.42 -1.36 -29.80
N GLU A 43 8.42 -1.33 -28.46
CA GLU A 43 7.48 -2.10 -27.63
C GLU A 43 7.17 -1.36 -26.30
N GLU A 44 5.88 -1.25 -25.96
CA GLU A 44 5.45 -0.77 -24.65
C GLU A 44 5.56 -1.92 -23.63
N LYS A 45 6.58 -1.89 -22.76
CA LYS A 45 6.77 -2.90 -21.70
C LYS A 45 6.44 -2.32 -20.34
N LYS A 46 5.26 -2.67 -19.84
CA LYS A 46 4.79 -2.30 -18.50
C LYS A 46 5.05 -3.46 -17.54
N PHE A 47 5.85 -3.22 -16.52
CA PHE A 47 6.16 -4.20 -15.48
C PHE A 47 5.38 -3.88 -14.21
N ILE A 48 4.72 -4.88 -13.62
CA ILE A 48 4.21 -4.78 -12.26
C ILE A 48 5.36 -5.13 -11.33
N PHE A 49 5.66 -4.24 -10.38
CA PHE A 49 6.80 -4.36 -9.49
C PHE A 49 6.42 -4.17 -8.03
N GLY A 50 7.29 -4.65 -7.15
CA GLY A 50 7.04 -4.67 -5.71
C GLY A 50 8.28 -4.57 -4.84
N ILE A 51 8.05 -4.70 -3.54
CA ILE A 51 9.10 -4.82 -2.51
C ILE A 51 9.01 -6.23 -1.94
N LYS A 52 10.14 -6.92 -1.79
CA LYS A 52 10.16 -8.23 -1.14
C LYS A 52 9.70 -8.07 0.32
N ARG A 53 8.80 -8.94 0.78
CA ARG A 53 8.32 -8.94 2.16
C ARG A 53 9.46 -9.17 3.14
N GLY A 54 10.42 -10.02 2.78
CA GLY A 54 11.65 -10.23 3.55
C GLY A 54 12.43 -8.94 3.82
N ASP A 55 12.52 -8.04 2.83
CA ASP A 55 13.21 -6.76 2.96
C ASP A 55 12.40 -5.77 3.81
N ARG A 56 11.06 -5.76 3.67
CA ARG A 56 10.16 -4.92 4.49
C ARG A 56 10.28 -5.16 5.99
N ARG A 57 10.72 -6.34 6.42
CA ARG A 57 10.99 -6.64 7.84
C ARG A 57 12.11 -5.80 8.44
N ARG A 58 12.95 -5.17 7.62
CA ARG A 58 13.99 -4.22 8.04
C ARG A 58 13.48 -2.78 8.12
N HIS A 59 12.15 -2.61 8.16
CA HIS A 59 11.44 -1.34 8.16
C HIS A 59 11.49 -0.60 6.81
N LEU A 60 10.51 0.27 6.60
CA LEU A 60 10.44 1.17 5.45
C LEU A 60 10.36 2.61 5.94
N TYR A 61 11.19 3.47 5.36
CA TYR A 61 11.13 4.92 5.61
C TYR A 61 10.63 5.63 4.36
N ILE A 62 9.45 6.25 4.44
CA ILE A 62 8.77 6.89 3.31
C ILE A 62 8.77 8.41 3.54
N ILE A 63 9.48 9.15 2.69
CA ILE A 63 9.61 10.62 2.78
C ILE A 63 8.97 11.29 1.56
N GLY A 64 8.32 12.42 1.78
CA GLY A 64 7.83 13.28 0.71
C GLY A 64 6.84 14.34 1.19
N LYS A 65 6.68 15.43 0.44
CA LYS A 65 5.70 16.49 0.75
C LYS A 65 4.25 15.99 0.67
N SER A 66 3.28 16.79 1.11
CA SER A 66 1.86 16.45 0.94
C SER A 66 1.49 16.29 -0.55
N GLY A 67 0.58 15.37 -0.85
CA GLY A 67 0.08 15.12 -2.22
C GLY A 67 0.99 14.32 -3.16
N VAL A 68 2.15 13.80 -2.70
CA VAL A 68 3.05 12.99 -3.56
C VAL A 68 2.70 11.49 -3.59
N GLY A 69 1.63 11.07 -2.92
CA GLY A 69 1.17 9.68 -2.94
C GLY A 69 1.69 8.79 -1.80
N LYS A 70 2.19 9.35 -0.68
CA LYS A 70 2.63 8.55 0.48
C LYS A 70 1.50 7.68 1.03
N SER A 71 0.32 8.27 1.28
CA SER A 71 -0.85 7.54 1.78
C SER A 71 -1.28 6.45 0.80
N LYS A 72 -1.25 6.74 -0.51
CA LYS A 72 -1.55 5.74 -1.55
C LYS A 72 -0.56 4.58 -1.56
N LEU A 73 0.73 4.85 -1.37
CA LEU A 73 1.74 3.79 -1.24
C LEU A 73 1.47 2.90 -0.03
N LEU A 74 1.11 3.48 1.12
CA LEU A 74 0.73 2.73 2.32
C LEU A 74 -0.53 1.89 2.09
N GLU A 75 -1.59 2.45 1.50
CA GLU A 75 -2.81 1.72 1.14
C GLU A 75 -2.49 0.52 0.24
N LEU A 76 -1.66 0.69 -0.80
CA LEU A 76 -1.28 -0.41 -1.69
C LEU A 76 -0.52 -1.53 -0.95
N LEU A 77 0.39 -1.18 -0.04
CA LEU A 77 1.08 -2.16 0.80
C LEU A 77 0.10 -2.90 1.70
N ILE A 78 -0.80 -2.18 2.36
CA ILE A 78 -1.79 -2.75 3.28
C ILE A 78 -2.75 -3.68 2.53
N ARG A 79 -3.23 -3.30 1.35
CA ARG A 79 -4.08 -4.16 0.53
C ARG A 79 -3.38 -5.46 0.13
N GLN A 80 -2.07 -5.41 -0.17
CA GLN A 80 -1.28 -6.62 -0.40
C GLN A 80 -1.12 -7.46 0.87
N ASP A 81 -1.10 -6.87 2.05
CA ASP A 81 -0.99 -7.61 3.31
C ASP A 81 -2.31 -8.30 3.65
N VAL A 82 -3.41 -7.54 3.63
CA VAL A 82 -4.77 -8.03 3.88
C VAL A 82 -5.15 -9.17 2.94
N ALA A 83 -4.90 -9.00 1.63
CA ALA A 83 -5.24 -10.00 0.61
C ALA A 83 -4.47 -11.32 0.74
N TYR A 84 -3.26 -11.28 1.32
CA TYR A 84 -2.44 -12.48 1.55
C TYR A 84 -2.55 -13.00 3.00
N GLY A 85 -3.52 -12.51 3.78
CA GLY A 85 -3.75 -13.02 5.13
C GLY A 85 -2.79 -12.48 6.20
N TYR A 86 -1.97 -11.47 5.88
CA TYR A 86 -1.08 -10.85 6.86
C TYR A 86 -1.85 -9.86 7.73
N GLY A 87 -1.53 -9.84 9.03
CA GLY A 87 -2.00 -8.84 9.98
C GLY A 87 -1.18 -7.56 9.92
N LEU A 88 -1.78 -6.43 10.28
CA LEU A 88 -1.12 -5.12 10.38
C LEU A 88 -1.79 -4.26 11.46
N CYS A 89 -1.08 -3.21 11.86
CA CYS A 89 -1.64 -2.13 12.66
C CYS A 89 -1.40 -0.82 11.90
N LEU A 90 -2.46 -0.03 11.71
CA LEU A 90 -2.39 1.28 11.07
C LEU A 90 -2.77 2.35 12.07
N LEU A 91 -1.92 3.36 12.19
CA LEU A 91 -2.20 4.58 12.93
C LEU A 91 -2.38 5.71 11.93
N ASP A 92 -3.59 6.25 11.83
CA ASP A 92 -3.91 7.35 10.94
C ASP A 92 -4.61 8.47 11.72
N PRO A 93 -3.90 9.57 12.05
CA PRO A 93 -4.49 10.70 12.76
C PRO A 93 -5.60 11.43 11.99
N HIS A 94 -5.68 11.24 10.67
CA HIS A 94 -6.68 11.90 9.82
C HIS A 94 -7.86 11.00 9.49
N GLY A 95 -7.67 9.68 9.54
CA GLY A 95 -8.70 8.66 9.31
C GLY A 95 -8.99 8.35 7.83
N ASP A 96 -8.57 9.19 6.89
CA ASP A 96 -8.80 9.01 5.46
C ASP A 96 -8.32 7.64 4.94
N VAL A 97 -7.13 7.21 5.37
CA VAL A 97 -6.52 5.95 4.93
C VAL A 97 -7.23 4.75 5.54
N ILE A 98 -7.69 4.86 6.79
CA ILE A 98 -8.48 3.82 7.45
C ILE A 98 -9.78 3.58 6.67
N GLN A 99 -10.51 4.64 6.32
CA GLN A 99 -11.76 4.54 5.56
C GLN A 99 -11.55 3.82 4.23
N GLU A 100 -10.50 4.19 3.48
CA GLU A 100 -10.19 3.54 2.20
C GLU A 100 -9.85 2.04 2.36
N ILE A 101 -9.19 1.64 3.45
CA ILE A 101 -8.75 0.25 3.66
C ILE A 101 -9.89 -0.66 4.09
N LEU A 102 -10.84 -0.17 4.88
CA LEU A 102 -11.97 -0.96 5.37
C LEU A 102 -12.77 -1.59 4.21
N ASP A 103 -12.92 -0.86 3.10
CA ASP A 103 -13.58 -1.34 1.88
C ASP A 103 -12.85 -2.50 1.19
N PHE A 104 -11.56 -2.73 1.49
CA PHE A 104 -10.74 -3.80 0.91
C PHE A 104 -10.58 -5.01 1.82
N VAL A 105 -11.15 -4.99 3.02
CA VAL A 105 -11.14 -6.17 3.90
C VAL A 105 -12.08 -7.23 3.31
N PRO A 106 -11.59 -8.47 3.05
CA PRO A 106 -12.45 -9.56 2.60
C PRO A 106 -13.57 -9.83 3.61
N LYS A 107 -14.75 -10.20 3.12
CA LYS A 107 -15.93 -10.42 3.98
C LYS A 107 -15.66 -11.47 5.06
N GLU A 108 -14.89 -12.49 4.70
CA GLU A 108 -14.51 -13.60 5.58
C GLU A 108 -13.56 -13.17 6.71
N ARG A 109 -13.03 -11.94 6.67
CA ARG A 109 -12.09 -11.38 7.64
C ARG A 109 -12.64 -10.15 8.38
N ILE A 110 -13.91 -9.81 8.21
CA ILE A 110 -14.51 -8.66 8.90
C ILE A 110 -14.35 -8.78 10.42
N ASP A 111 -14.50 -10.00 10.95
CA ASP A 111 -14.37 -10.27 12.39
C ASP A 111 -12.92 -10.14 12.91
N ASP A 112 -11.91 -10.07 12.02
CA ASP A 112 -10.51 -9.80 12.39
C ASP A 112 -10.25 -8.30 12.63
N VAL A 113 -11.18 -7.42 12.23
CA VAL A 113 -10.96 -5.97 12.21
C VAL A 113 -11.31 -5.36 13.56
N VAL A 114 -10.34 -4.64 14.13
CA VAL A 114 -10.55 -3.81 15.31
C VAL A 114 -10.31 -2.35 14.92
N LEU A 115 -11.37 -1.55 14.94
CA LEU A 115 -11.29 -0.10 14.78
C LEU A 115 -11.25 0.55 16.17
N ILE A 116 -10.20 1.32 16.43
CA ILE A 116 -10.06 2.10 17.66
C ILE A 116 -10.12 3.57 17.26
N ASP A 117 -11.28 4.19 17.49
CA ASP A 117 -11.47 5.62 17.34
C ASP A 117 -11.72 6.24 18.73
N PRO A 118 -10.75 6.96 19.32
CA PRO A 118 -10.94 7.63 20.60
C PRO A 118 -12.02 8.72 20.60
N THR A 119 -12.48 9.14 19.42
CA THR A 119 -13.52 10.16 19.24
C THR A 119 -14.92 9.57 19.08
N ASP A 120 -15.05 8.25 18.84
CA ASP A 120 -16.34 7.56 18.78
C ASP A 120 -16.85 7.27 20.20
N VAL A 121 -17.74 8.16 20.65
CA VAL A 121 -18.39 8.05 21.97
C VAL A 121 -19.54 7.03 21.99
N GLU A 122 -20.06 6.64 20.84
CA GLU A 122 -21.16 5.67 20.73
C GLU A 122 -20.61 4.24 20.79
N HIS A 123 -19.39 4.01 20.27
CA HIS A 123 -18.70 2.72 20.31
C HIS A 123 -17.31 2.82 20.96
N PRO A 124 -17.22 3.19 22.24
CA PRO A 124 -15.94 3.39 22.91
C PRO A 124 -15.17 2.07 23.07
N VAL A 125 -13.91 2.06 22.65
CA VAL A 125 -13.01 0.91 22.86
C VAL A 125 -12.29 1.05 24.20
N SER A 126 -12.44 0.04 25.07
CA SER A 126 -11.69 -0.04 26.32
C SER A 126 -10.31 -0.66 26.09
N PHE A 127 -9.25 0.10 26.37
CA PHE A 127 -7.87 -0.39 26.35
C PHE A 127 -7.20 -0.07 27.69
N ASN A 128 -6.69 -1.10 28.36
CA ASN A 128 -5.90 -0.94 29.58
C ASN A 128 -4.52 -1.60 29.38
N PRO A 129 -3.45 -0.83 29.12
CA PRO A 129 -2.11 -1.37 28.93
C PRO A 129 -1.51 -1.97 30.21
N LEU A 130 -2.11 -1.69 31.39
CA LEU A 130 -1.66 -2.14 32.69
C LEU A 130 -2.45 -3.33 33.24
N LYS A 131 -3.45 -3.84 32.51
CA LYS A 131 -4.38 -4.87 33.02
C LYS A 131 -3.68 -6.15 33.50
N ASN A 132 -2.54 -6.47 32.89
CA ASN A 132 -1.75 -7.67 33.16
C ASN A 132 -0.32 -7.32 33.62
N VAL A 133 -0.12 -6.10 34.13
CA VAL A 133 1.16 -5.63 34.70
C VAL A 133 1.08 -5.72 36.22
#